data_AF-A0A3S3D4J9-F1
#
_entry.id   AF-A0A3S3D4J9-F1
#
_cell.length_a   1.000
_cell.length_b   1.000
_cell.length_c   1.000
_cell.angle_alpha   90.00
_cell.angle_beta   90.00
_cell.angle_gamma   90.00
#
_symmetry.space_group_name_H-M   'P 1'
#
loop_
_entity.id
_entity.type
_entity.pdbx_description
1 polymer ?
#
loop_
_entity_poly.entity_id
_entity_poly.type
_entity_poly.pdbx_seq_one_letter_code
_entity_poly.pdbx_strand_id
1 'polypeptide(L)'
;MSVPDRRAQLFRMEEARRQTQRQLDMIDRQIIRRMTAIIPQLRPQRTRHRRLKPADARTFLERYRSNLAAITQERQHEIDALSRKLARQDAAIEVLRARLPPDLRRA
;
A
#
# COMPACT_ATOMS: atom_id res chain seq x y z
N MET A 1 -36.02 -3.58 -5.14
CA MET A 1 -34.72 -3.76 -5.84
C MET A 1 -34.68 -5.14 -6.42
N SER A 2 -34.63 -5.21 -7.75
CA SER A 2 -34.59 -6.44 -8.51
C SER A 2 -33.22 -7.10 -8.37
N VAL A 3 -33.15 -8.41 -8.58
CA VAL A 3 -31.90 -9.17 -8.62
C VAL A 3 -30.82 -8.56 -9.53
N PRO A 4 -31.12 -8.10 -10.78
CA PRO A 4 -30.13 -7.42 -11.62
C PRO A 4 -29.59 -6.12 -10.99
N ASP A 5 -30.41 -5.36 -10.27
CA ASP A 5 -29.97 -4.13 -9.59
C ASP A 5 -28.95 -4.43 -8.49
N ARG A 6 -29.16 -5.53 -7.74
CA ARG A 6 -28.25 -5.97 -6.68
C ARG A 6 -26.89 -6.44 -7.24
N ARG A 7 -26.89 -7.08 -8.41
CA ARG A 7 -25.66 -7.47 -9.14
C ARG A 7 -24.89 -6.24 -9.65
N ALA A 8 -25.58 -5.30 -10.29
CA ALA A 8 -24.97 -4.06 -10.75
C ALA A 8 -24.39 -3.25 -9.58
N GLN A 9 -25.08 -3.23 -8.44
CA GLN A 9 -24.58 -2.62 -7.21
C GLN A 9 -23.32 -3.32 -6.69
N LEU A 10 -23.32 -4.65 -6.63
CA LEU A 10 -22.16 -5.43 -6.19
C LEU A 10 -20.93 -5.15 -7.07
N PHE A 11 -21.10 -5.17 -8.39
CA PHE A 11 -20.02 -4.86 -9.33
C PHE A 11 -19.43 -3.47 -9.09
N ARG A 12 -20.27 -2.45 -8.89
CA ARG A 12 -19.81 -1.09 -8.57
C ARG A 12 -19.04 -1.02 -7.25
N MET A 13 -19.48 -1.76 -6.22
CA MET A 13 -18.79 -1.81 -4.94
C MET A 13 -17.42 -2.49 -5.06
N GLU A 14 -17.33 -3.58 -5.82
CA GLU A 14 -16.07 -4.29 -6.08
C GLU A 14 -15.08 -3.46 -6.91
N GLU A 15 -15.55 -2.68 -7.89
CA GLU A 15 -14.72 -1.70 -8.60
C GLU A 15 -14.19 -0.61 -7.66
N ALA A 16 -15.06 -0.03 -6.81
CA ALA A 16 -14.64 0.98 -5.83
C ALA A 16 -13.62 0.44 -4.81
N ARG A 17 -13.73 -0.85 -4.46
CA ARG A 17 -12.77 -1.58 -3.63
C ARG A 17 -11.43 -1.75 -4.36
N ARG A 18 -11.46 -2.20 -5.63
CA ARG A 18 -10.26 -2.30 -6.48
C ARG A 18 -9.56 -0.95 -6.66
N GLN A 19 -10.32 0.13 -6.83
CA GLN A 19 -9.74 1.47 -6.91
C GLN A 19 -9.02 1.88 -5.63
N THR A 20 -9.62 1.61 -4.46
CA THR A 20 -9.01 1.90 -3.15
C THR A 20 -7.74 1.06 -2.94
N GLN A 21 -7.75 -0.21 -3.35
CA GLN A 21 -6.54 -1.06 -3.33
C GLN A 21 -5.45 -0.50 -4.24
N ARG A 22 -5.78 -0.09 -5.48
CA ARG A 22 -4.80 0.51 -6.40
C ARG A 22 -4.19 1.79 -5.83
N GLN A 23 -4.94 2.57 -5.05
CA GLN A 23 -4.41 3.74 -4.36
C GLN A 23 -3.35 3.36 -3.32
N LEU A 24 -3.61 2.33 -2.51
CA LEU A 24 -2.59 1.78 -1.59
C LEU A 24 -1.36 1.29 -2.36
N ASP A 25 -1.54 0.52 -3.43
CA ASP A 25 -0.43 0.01 -4.23
C ASP A 25 0.41 1.15 -4.86
N MET A 26 -0.23 2.26 -5.24
CA MET A 26 0.46 3.45 -5.73
C MET A 26 1.29 4.14 -4.64
N ILE A 27 0.77 4.22 -3.41
CA ILE A 27 1.52 4.76 -2.26
C ILE A 27 2.74 3.89 -1.98
N ASP A 28 2.58 2.57 -1.94
CA ASP A 28 3.69 1.64 -1.71
C ASP A 28 4.78 1.77 -2.79
N ARG A 29 4.38 1.90 -4.05
CA ARG A 29 5.31 2.17 -5.16
C ARG A 29 6.02 3.52 -5.00
N GLN A 30 5.34 4.55 -4.53
CA GLN A 30 5.96 5.86 -4.27
C GLN A 30 6.99 5.78 -3.15
N ILE A 31 6.69 5.05 -2.07
CA ILE A 31 7.63 4.81 -0.96
C ILE A 31 8.87 4.07 -1.48
N ILE A 32 8.69 2.97 -2.21
CA ILE A 32 9.81 2.18 -2.80
C ILE A 32 10.65 3.03 -3.75
N ARG A 33 10.00 3.83 -4.61
CA ARG A 33 10.69 4.70 -5.57
C ARG A 33 11.51 5.78 -4.87
N ARG A 34 10.94 6.44 -3.85
CA ARG A 34 11.64 7.47 -3.07
C ARG A 34 12.81 6.87 -2.30
N MET A 35 12.63 5.69 -1.71
CA MET A 35 13.72 4.95 -1.06
C MET A 35 14.85 4.59 -2.03
N THR A 36 14.53 4.06 -3.21
CA THR A 36 15.53 3.71 -4.23
C THR A 36 16.32 4.94 -4.70
N ALA A 37 15.67 6.10 -4.81
CA ALA A 37 16.33 7.35 -5.18
C ALA A 37 17.32 7.88 -4.11
N ILE A 38 17.10 7.55 -2.83
CA ILE A 38 17.94 7.99 -1.71
C ILE A 38 19.15 7.06 -1.51
N ILE A 39 19.09 5.79 -1.93
CA ILE A 39 20.19 4.81 -1.78
C ILE A 39 21.54 5.32 -2.28
N PRO A 40 21.68 5.93 -3.48
CA PRO A 40 22.96 6.45 -3.96
C PRO A 40 23.51 7.60 -3.12
N GLN A 41 22.63 8.44 -2.54
CA GLN A 41 23.00 9.58 -1.68
C GLN A 41 23.45 9.12 -0.29
N LEU A 42 22.96 7.96 0.16
CA LEU A 42 23.38 7.35 1.41
C LEU A 42 24.71 6.59 1.29
N ARG A 43 25.16 6.24 0.08
CA ARG A 43 26.45 5.58 -0.09
C ARG A 43 27.57 6.59 0.23
N PRO A 44 28.59 6.21 1.01
CA PRO A 44 29.78 7.04 1.16
C PRO A 44 30.33 7.31 -0.24
N GLN A 45 30.47 8.60 -0.58
CA GLN A 45 31.15 9.02 -1.80
C GLN A 45 32.46 8.25 -1.87
N ARG A 46 32.78 7.63 -3.02
CA ARG A 46 33.96 6.77 -3.22
C ARG A 46 35.25 7.58 -3.05
N THR A 47 35.58 7.97 -1.83
CA THR A 47 36.91 8.42 -1.47
C THR A 47 37.77 7.16 -1.50
N ARG A 48 38.66 7.10 -2.49
CA ARG A 48 39.60 6.00 -2.70
C ARG A 48 40.18 5.52 -1.35
N HIS A 49 40.16 4.20 -1.15
CA HIS A 49 40.94 3.48 -0.14
C HIS A 49 40.67 3.84 1.35
N ARG A 50 39.70 3.14 1.96
CA ARG A 50 39.95 2.42 3.22
C ARG A 50 38.80 1.47 3.48
N ARG A 51 39.11 0.25 3.93
CA ARG A 51 38.19 -0.78 4.42
C ARG A 51 36.92 -0.14 4.99
N LEU A 52 35.72 -0.46 4.45
CA LEU A 52 34.46 -0.12 5.09
C LEU A 52 34.57 -0.56 6.55
N LYS A 53 34.68 0.37 7.48
CA LYS A 53 34.67 0.01 8.89
C LYS A 53 33.25 -0.51 9.18
N PRO A 54 33.08 -1.51 10.06
CA PRO A 54 31.75 -1.97 10.49
C PRO A 54 30.84 -0.82 10.96
N ALA A 55 31.44 0.26 11.48
CA ALA A 55 30.77 1.50 11.84
C ALA A 55 30.06 2.20 10.65
N ASP A 56 30.62 2.15 9.44
CA ASP A 56 30.06 2.79 8.24
C ASP A 56 28.81 2.04 7.73
N ALA A 57 28.82 0.71 7.81
CA ALA A 57 27.67 -0.12 7.45
C ALA A 57 26.50 0.04 8.43
N ARG A 58 26.77 0.09 9.74
CA ARG A 58 25.75 0.33 10.77
C ARG A 58 25.14 1.72 10.63
N THR A 59 25.97 2.74 10.46
CA THR A 59 25.54 4.13 10.23
C THR A 59 24.69 4.25 8.97
N PHE A 60 25.05 3.55 7.89
CA PHE A 60 24.25 3.47 6.67
C PHE A 60 22.86 2.87 6.93
N LEU A 61 22.78 1.73 7.63
CA LEU A 61 21.50 1.08 7.94
C LEU A 61 20.63 1.93 8.85
N GLU A 62 21.21 2.65 9.81
CA GLU A 62 20.48 3.57 10.70
C GLU A 62 19.90 4.77 9.92
N ARG A 63 20.68 5.36 9.01
CA ARG A 63 20.19 6.41 8.10
C ARG A 63 19.12 5.89 7.16
N TYR A 64 19.30 4.68 6.61
CA TYR A 64 18.31 4.05 5.74
C TYR A 64 16.98 3.81 6.49
N ARG A 65 17.02 3.25 7.69
CA ARG A 65 15.84 3.00 8.53
C ARG A 65 15.14 4.30 8.96
N SER A 66 15.91 5.33 9.33
CA SER A 66 15.35 6.63 9.70
C SER A 66 14.64 7.31 8.52
N ASN A 67 15.24 7.27 7.32
CA ASN A 67 14.60 7.81 6.12
C ASN A 67 13.35 7.03 5.73
N LEU A 68 13.38 5.70 5.84
CA LEU A 68 12.20 4.88 5.59
C LEU A 68 11.07 5.23 6.57
N ALA A 69 11.40 5.32 7.87
CA ALA A 69 10.42 5.68 8.90
C ALA A 69 9.81 7.06 8.65
N ALA A 70 10.62 8.06 8.26
CA ALA A 70 10.12 9.40 7.94
C ALA A 70 9.17 9.39 6.73
N ILE A 71 9.55 8.72 5.64
CA ILE A 71 8.73 8.61 4.42
C ILE A 71 7.43 7.85 4.69
N THR A 72 7.51 6.76 5.46
CA THR A 72 6.33 5.99 5.86
C THR A 72 5.43 6.81 6.77
N GLN A 73 5.97 7.53 7.75
CA GLN A 73 5.19 8.37 8.68
C GLN A 73 4.45 9.50 7.96
N GLU A 74 5.09 10.16 6.98
CA GLU A 74 4.44 11.16 6.12
C GLU A 74 3.19 10.59 5.41
N ARG A 75 3.20 9.29 5.05
CA ARG A 75 2.12 8.61 4.33
C ARG A 75 1.23 7.74 5.22
N GLN A 76 1.57 7.57 6.48
CA GLN A 76 0.89 6.62 7.37
C GLN A 76 -0.57 6.98 7.57
N HIS A 77 -0.88 8.28 7.73
CA HIS A 77 -2.25 8.75 7.88
C HIS A 77 -3.12 8.44 6.64
N GLU A 78 -2.54 8.52 5.44
CA GLU A 78 -3.19 8.19 4.17
C GLU A 78 -3.41 6.67 4.04
N ILE A 79 -2.37 5.88 4.34
CA ILE A 79 -2.43 4.41 4.38
C ILE A 79 -3.49 3.93 5.35
N ASP A 80 -3.52 4.47 6.56
CA ASP A 80 -4.48 4.09 7.59
C ASP A 80 -5.91 4.45 7.19
N ALA A 81 -6.11 5.62 6.59
CA ALA A 81 -7.42 6.05 6.10
C ALA A 81 -7.94 5.14 4.97
N LEU A 82 -7.09 4.83 3.99
CA LEU A 82 -7.44 3.93 2.88
C LEU A 82 -7.65 2.50 3.36
N SER A 83 -6.85 2.01 4.31
CA SER A 83 -6.99 0.68 4.90
C SER A 83 -8.30 0.52 5.65
N ARG A 84 -8.68 1.52 6.46
CA ARG A 84 -9.99 1.55 7.14
C ARG A 84 -11.15 1.60 6.12
N LYS A 85 -10.98 2.37 5.05
CA LYS A 85 -11.98 2.44 3.97
C LYS A 85 -12.12 1.08 3.27
N LEU A 86 -11.02 0.40 2.98
CA LEU A 86 -11.00 -0.92 2.35
C LEU A 86 -11.72 -1.95 3.23
N ALA A 87 -11.43 -1.98 4.53
CA ALA A 87 -12.11 -2.87 5.48
C ALA A 87 -13.63 -2.64 5.51
N ARG A 88 -14.09 -1.38 5.45
CA ARG A 88 -15.52 -1.06 5.36
C ARG A 88 -16.14 -1.51 4.04
N GLN A 89 -15.42 -1.35 2.92
CA GLN A 89 -15.88 -1.82 1.61
C GLN A 89 -15.99 -3.34 1.58
N ASP A 90 -14.98 -4.05 2.08
CA ASP A 90 -14.96 -5.51 2.15
C ASP A 90 -16.12 -6.02 3.02
N ALA A 91 -16.36 -5.43 4.19
CA ALA A 91 -17.51 -5.78 5.03
C ALA A 91 -18.87 -5.54 4.32
N ALA A 92 -19.02 -4.42 3.62
CA ALA A 92 -20.26 -4.11 2.91
C ALA A 92 -20.50 -5.04 1.71
N ILE A 93 -19.43 -5.40 0.98
CA ILE A 93 -19.47 -6.38 -0.12
C ILE A 93 -19.89 -7.74 0.41
N GLU A 94 -19.31 -8.21 1.50
CA GLU A 94 -19.67 -9.51 2.10
C GLU A 94 -21.13 -9.55 2.56
N VAL A 95 -21.64 -8.49 3.19
CA VAL A 95 -23.06 -8.39 3.54
C VAL A 95 -23.95 -8.44 2.29
N LEU A 96 -23.56 -7.79 1.20
CA LEU A 96 -24.34 -7.83 -0.04
C LEU A 96 -24.30 -9.21 -0.71
N ARG A 97 -23.13 -9.85 -0.76
CA ARG A 97 -22.95 -11.23 -1.26
C ARG A 97 -23.77 -12.23 -0.46
N ALA A 98 -23.83 -12.07 0.86
CA ALA A 98 -24.66 -12.90 1.75
C ALA A 98 -26.15 -12.83 1.39
N ARG A 99 -26.63 -11.66 0.93
CA ARG A 99 -28.01 -11.40 0.54
C ARG A 99 -28.37 -11.79 -0.91
N LEU A 100 -27.38 -12.17 -1.72
CA LEU A 100 -27.57 -12.66 -3.09
C LEU A 100 -27.82 -14.18 -3.10
N PRO A 101 -28.83 -14.67 -3.84
CA PRO A 101 -29.06 -16.09 -4.06
C PRO A 101 -27.81 -16.85 -4.52
N PRO A 102 -27.57 -18.09 -4.05
CA PRO A 102 -26.38 -18.87 -4.36
C PRO A 102 -26.18 -19.13 -5.86
N ASP A 103 -27.26 -19.19 -6.64
CA ASP A 103 -27.23 -19.39 -8.10
C ASP A 103 -26.56 -18.25 -8.87
N LEU A 104 -26.40 -17.10 -8.22
CA LEU A 104 -25.86 -15.88 -8.82
C LEU A 104 -24.42 -15.59 -8.37
N ARG A 105 -23.85 -16.42 -7.49
CA ARG A 105 -22.47 -16.31 -6.98
C ARG A 105 -21.43 -16.99 -7.89
N ARG A 106 -21.86 -17.79 -8.87
CA ARG A 106 -21.01 -18.66 -9.72
C ARG A 106 -20.97 -18.31 -11.20
N ALA A 107 -21.64 -17.25 -11.64
CA ALA A 107 -21.65 -16.81 -13.05
C ALA A 107 -20.68 -15.64 -13.24
#